data_AF-A0A5A9E7Q4-F1
#
_entry.id   AF-A0A5A9E7Q4-F1
#
_cell.length_a   1.000
_cell.length_b   1.000
_cell.length_c   1.000
_cell.angle_alpha   90.00
_cell.angle_beta   90.00
_cell.angle_gamma   90.00
#
_symmetry.space_group_name_H-M   'P 1'
#
loop_
_entity.id
_entity.type
_entity.pdbx_description
1 polymer ?
#
loop_
_entity_poly.entity_id
_entity_poly.type
_entity_poly.pdbx_seq_one_letter_code
_entity_poly.pdbx_strand_id
1 'polypeptide(L)'
;MIETFLHEWNKRNQEIMANMKKEKISTNHFYELAITQLELLKKVYPQQVKYTSQQAEFYHLDGYLRKAGELYQRVLELDPLVPLSKKEIRLIQTFCPILMITPKECFPLKDIVAIHHPSKPLMGYHLFWEDDYDFPDDYEPCDHEEIWIEYHPVTEVVTNVMCWFHSRVLSSEAAVKEAQNHQQRAIIRIEWGKHGSLLCGWEKMKEPLTGILLSDWLKESYQLVKSGGRLPDHPLKRYWPKGFEGDLDDYTDYSVKVDLLDYLIEKPLMFKTKWVNAVIFTHSLHYNFHPKMEWPERFVHSLE
;
A
#
# COMPACT_ATOMS: atom_id res chain seq x y z
N MET A 1 43.05 11.98 -2.93
CA MET A 1 42.77 11.44 -1.58
C MET A 1 41.27 11.28 -1.34
N ILE A 2 40.45 12.32 -1.50
CA ILE A 2 38.99 12.19 -1.36
C ILE A 2 38.38 11.19 -2.34
N GLU A 3 38.83 11.18 -3.59
CA GLU A 3 38.36 10.22 -4.62
C GLU A 3 38.61 8.76 -4.22
N THR A 4 39.75 8.47 -3.59
CA THR A 4 40.08 7.15 -3.05
C THR A 4 39.12 6.77 -1.92
N PHE A 5 38.82 7.68 -1.00
CA PHE A 5 37.85 7.45 0.07
C PHE A 5 36.42 7.28 -0.47
N LEU A 6 36.04 8.03 -1.50
CA LEU A 6 34.74 7.87 -2.16
C LEU A 6 34.61 6.53 -2.89
N HIS A 7 35.68 6.06 -3.53
CA HIS A 7 35.73 4.74 -4.13
C HIS A 7 35.54 3.63 -3.09
N GLU A 8 36.30 3.68 -1.98
CA GLU A 8 36.15 2.73 -0.88
C GLU A 8 34.74 2.80 -0.27
N TRP A 9 34.19 3.99 -0.05
CA TRP A 9 32.83 4.19 0.44
C TRP A 9 31.79 3.52 -0.45
N ASN A 10 31.87 3.73 -1.77
CA ASN A 10 30.97 3.10 -2.72
C ASN A 10 31.05 1.57 -2.68
N LYS A 11 32.28 1.02 -2.60
CA LYS A 11 32.49 -0.42 -2.47
C LYS A 11 31.87 -0.97 -1.17
N ARG A 12 32.04 -0.30 -0.03
CA ARG A 12 31.44 -0.73 1.24
C ARG A 12 29.92 -0.65 1.23
N ASN A 13 29.32 0.35 0.59
CA ASN A 13 27.87 0.40 0.42
C ASN A 13 27.34 -0.76 -0.44
N GLN A 14 28.06 -1.17 -1.48
CA GLN A 14 27.71 -2.36 -2.25
C GLN A 14 27.76 -3.63 -1.39
N GLU A 15 28.77 -3.76 -0.53
CA GLU A 15 28.87 -4.87 0.44
C GLU A 15 27.70 -4.85 1.44
N ILE A 16 27.34 -3.68 1.98
CA ILE A 16 26.18 -3.52 2.89
C ILE A 16 24.89 -3.96 2.18
N MET A 17 24.61 -3.45 0.98
CA MET A 17 23.42 -3.82 0.20
C MET A 17 23.35 -5.32 -0.07
N ALA A 18 24.48 -5.96 -0.42
CA ALA A 18 24.54 -7.40 -0.64
C ALA A 18 24.26 -8.22 0.63
N ASN A 19 24.62 -7.69 1.82
CA ASN A 19 24.33 -8.33 3.09
C ASN A 19 22.88 -8.07 3.56
N MET A 20 22.29 -6.91 3.23
CA MET A 20 20.86 -6.64 3.45
C MET A 20 19.98 -7.61 2.65
N LYS A 21 20.30 -7.86 1.37
CA LYS A 21 19.59 -8.86 0.54
C LYS A 21 19.69 -10.30 1.08
N LYS A 22 20.66 -10.57 1.95
CA LYS A 22 20.87 -11.86 2.61
C LYS A 22 20.35 -11.86 4.06
N GLU A 23 19.59 -10.82 4.44
CA GLU A 23 19.01 -10.66 5.79
C GLU A 23 20.04 -10.69 6.92
N LYS A 24 21.31 -10.35 6.63
CA LYS A 24 22.38 -10.29 7.63
C LYS A 24 22.42 -8.97 8.39
N ILE A 25 21.66 -7.98 7.90
CA ILE A 25 21.49 -6.66 8.51
C ILE A 25 20.00 -6.49 8.71
N SER A 26 19.57 -6.20 9.94
CA SER A 26 18.16 -5.99 10.24
C SER A 26 17.63 -4.73 9.56
N THR A 27 16.32 -4.71 9.34
CA THR A 27 15.62 -3.60 8.71
C THR A 27 15.81 -2.27 9.47
N ASN A 28 15.85 -2.29 10.80
CA ASN A 28 16.06 -1.08 11.59
C ASN A 28 17.43 -0.43 11.32
N HIS A 29 18.50 -1.22 11.21
CA HIS A 29 19.81 -0.68 10.85
C HIS A 29 19.83 -0.09 9.43
N PHE A 30 19.03 -0.66 8.51
CA PHE A 30 18.84 -0.07 7.19
C PHE A 30 18.14 1.30 7.30
N TYR A 31 17.08 1.41 8.10
CA TYR A 31 16.37 2.66 8.31
C TYR A 31 17.29 3.75 8.90
N GLU A 32 18.08 3.44 9.91
CA GLU A 32 19.06 4.37 10.48
C GLU A 32 20.06 4.90 9.44
N LEU A 33 20.57 4.01 8.58
CA LEU A 33 21.49 4.38 7.50
C LEU A 33 20.80 5.27 6.46
N ALA A 34 19.58 4.90 6.04
CA ALA A 34 18.81 5.64 5.05
C ALA A 34 18.43 7.04 5.56
N ILE A 35 17.99 7.16 6.82
CA ILE A 35 17.71 8.44 7.49
C ILE A 35 18.95 9.33 7.48
N THR A 36 20.11 8.79 7.85
CA THR A 36 21.38 9.54 7.87
C THR A 36 21.80 10.00 6.47
N GLN A 37 21.59 9.17 5.45
CA GLN A 37 21.86 9.56 4.07
C GLN A 37 20.93 10.69 3.62
N LEU A 38 19.64 10.61 3.94
CA LEU A 38 18.65 11.63 3.59
C LEU A 38 18.89 12.96 4.32
N GLU A 39 19.34 12.94 5.57
CA GLU A 39 19.83 14.14 6.30
C GLU A 39 20.89 14.89 5.48
N LEU A 40 21.89 14.17 4.96
CA LEU A 40 22.96 14.76 4.15
C LEU A 40 22.44 15.30 2.82
N LEU A 41 21.57 14.54 2.14
CA LEU A 41 20.97 14.96 0.87
C LEU A 41 20.10 16.21 1.03
N LYS A 42 19.36 16.34 2.14
CA LYS A 42 18.58 17.55 2.46
C LYS A 42 19.46 18.77 2.69
N LYS A 43 20.67 18.63 3.23
CA LYS A 43 21.62 19.74 3.37
C LYS A 43 22.12 20.25 2.01
N VAL A 44 22.32 19.34 1.06
CA VAL A 44 22.79 19.68 -0.29
C VAL A 44 21.62 20.19 -1.17
N TYR A 45 20.44 19.60 -1.03
CA TYR A 45 19.26 19.86 -1.85
C TYR A 45 18.04 20.20 -0.98
N PRO A 46 18.03 21.34 -0.26
CA PRO A 46 17.00 21.66 0.73
C PRO A 46 15.60 21.88 0.14
N GLN A 47 15.50 22.20 -1.15
CA GLN A 47 14.23 22.39 -1.86
C GLN A 47 13.65 21.08 -2.41
N GLN A 48 14.39 19.97 -2.30
CA GLN A 48 13.99 18.69 -2.87
C GLN A 48 13.09 17.92 -1.88
N VAL A 49 11.78 18.22 -1.94
CA VAL A 49 10.74 17.71 -1.01
C VAL A 49 10.77 16.20 -0.83
N LYS A 50 11.08 15.43 -1.89
CA LYS A 50 11.14 13.96 -1.85
C LYS A 50 12.06 13.42 -0.74
N TYR A 51 13.17 14.10 -0.43
CA TYR A 51 14.09 13.62 0.61
C TYR A 51 13.50 13.79 2.01
N THR A 52 12.73 14.86 2.22
CA THR A 52 11.97 15.06 3.47
C THR A 52 10.86 14.02 3.60
N SER A 53 10.15 13.72 2.50
CA SER A 53 9.09 12.69 2.47
C SER A 53 9.64 11.31 2.78
N GLN A 54 10.69 10.88 2.09
CA GLN A 54 11.34 9.58 2.33
C GLN A 54 11.91 9.48 3.76
N GLN A 55 12.43 10.57 4.32
CA GLN A 55 12.92 10.56 5.69
C GLN A 55 11.76 10.38 6.69
N ALA A 56 10.61 11.00 6.41
CA ALA A 56 9.40 10.80 7.21
C ALA A 56 8.93 9.35 7.17
N GLU A 57 8.92 8.73 5.98
CA GLU A 57 8.58 7.31 5.77
C GLU A 57 9.48 6.40 6.62
N PHE A 58 10.81 6.60 6.58
CA PHE A 58 11.71 5.77 7.39
C PHE A 58 11.54 5.97 8.89
N TYR A 59 11.32 7.21 9.36
CA TYR A 59 11.00 7.40 10.78
C TYR A 59 9.67 6.77 11.17
N HIS A 60 8.71 6.74 10.26
CA HIS A 60 7.40 6.14 10.48
C HIS A 60 7.52 4.61 10.56
N LEU A 61 8.23 4.00 9.62
CA LEU A 61 8.56 2.55 9.63
C LEU A 61 9.33 2.14 10.90
N ASP A 62 10.20 3.01 11.40
CA ASP A 62 11.00 2.76 12.61
C ASP A 62 10.27 3.17 13.92
N GLY A 63 8.98 3.51 13.85
CA GLY A 63 8.13 3.81 15.01
C GLY A 63 8.32 5.20 15.64
N TYR A 64 9.17 6.07 15.08
CA TYR A 64 9.37 7.45 15.54
C TYR A 64 8.27 8.40 15.02
N LEU A 65 7.01 8.10 15.37
CA LEU A 65 5.82 8.77 14.83
C LEU A 65 5.81 10.30 14.99
N ARG A 66 6.36 10.82 16.09
CA ARG A 66 6.46 12.29 16.28
C ARG A 66 7.35 12.92 15.22
N LYS A 67 8.54 12.35 14.99
CA LYS A 67 9.49 12.85 13.98
C LYS A 67 8.93 12.68 12.56
N ALA A 68 8.27 11.54 12.30
CA ALA A 68 7.58 11.33 11.04
C ALA A 68 6.52 12.41 10.80
N GLY A 69 5.66 12.68 11.79
CA GLY A 69 4.63 13.71 11.72
C GLY A 69 5.17 15.11 11.46
N GLU A 70 6.23 15.52 12.17
CA GLU A 70 6.91 16.82 11.94
C GLU A 70 7.43 16.94 10.50
N LEU A 71 8.02 15.87 9.95
CA LEU A 71 8.52 15.85 8.59
C LEU A 71 7.40 15.79 7.54
N TYR A 72 6.32 15.04 7.78
CA TYR A 72 5.15 15.03 6.91
C TYR A 72 4.45 16.39 6.86
N GLN A 73 4.32 17.08 8.00
CA GLN A 73 3.87 18.48 8.02
C GLN A 73 4.79 19.36 7.19
N ARG A 74 6.11 19.21 7.34
CA ARG A 74 7.09 19.97 6.55
C ARG A 74 6.98 19.68 5.05
N VAL A 75 6.67 18.45 4.65
CA VAL A 75 6.41 18.10 3.25
C VAL A 75 5.24 18.92 2.71
N LEU A 76 4.13 18.99 3.43
CA LEU A 76 2.95 19.75 3.01
C LEU A 76 3.11 21.28 3.14
N GLU A 77 4.04 21.77 3.96
CA GLU A 77 4.44 23.18 3.92
C GLU A 77 5.24 23.52 2.66
N LEU A 78 6.10 22.61 2.21
CA LEU A 78 6.96 22.79 1.04
C LEU A 78 6.21 22.60 -0.28
N ASP A 79 5.26 21.66 -0.31
CA ASP A 79 4.41 21.38 -1.47
C ASP A 79 2.96 21.15 -0.98
N PRO A 80 2.19 22.25 -0.80
CA PRO A 80 0.85 22.20 -0.23
C PRO A 80 -0.16 21.42 -1.06
N LEU A 81 -1.21 20.97 -0.39
CA LEU A 81 -2.34 20.28 -1.02
C LEU A 81 -2.98 21.18 -2.10
N VAL A 82 -3.24 20.58 -3.26
CA VAL A 82 -3.98 21.25 -4.33
C VAL A 82 -5.47 21.01 -4.11
N PRO A 83 -6.34 22.03 -4.16
CA PRO A 83 -7.77 21.81 -4.10
C PRO A 83 -8.25 20.92 -5.26
N LEU A 84 -9.12 19.96 -4.95
CA LEU A 84 -9.80 19.18 -5.98
C LEU A 84 -10.83 20.04 -6.71
N SER A 85 -10.82 19.96 -8.04
CA SER A 85 -11.89 20.51 -8.87
C SER A 85 -13.14 19.63 -8.80
N LYS A 86 -14.31 20.20 -9.14
CA LYS A 86 -15.56 19.43 -9.27
C LYS A 86 -15.44 18.24 -10.23
N LYS A 87 -14.66 18.41 -11.31
CA LYS A 87 -14.38 17.34 -12.27
C LYS A 87 -13.62 16.19 -11.60
N GLU A 88 -12.57 16.50 -10.84
CA GLU A 88 -11.75 15.49 -10.17
C GLU A 88 -12.50 14.76 -9.08
N ILE A 89 -13.32 15.46 -8.27
CA ILE A 89 -14.21 14.83 -7.28
C ILE A 89 -15.14 13.83 -7.97
N ARG A 90 -15.82 14.24 -9.06
CA ARG A 90 -16.67 13.34 -9.83
C ARG A 90 -15.90 12.14 -10.38
N LEU A 91 -14.68 12.33 -10.88
CA LEU A 91 -13.87 11.24 -11.42
C LEU A 91 -13.42 10.27 -10.32
N ILE A 92 -13.02 10.76 -9.14
CA ILE A 92 -12.74 9.91 -7.96
C ILE A 92 -13.98 9.06 -7.64
N GLN A 93 -15.17 9.65 -7.61
CA GLN A 93 -16.39 8.89 -7.34
C GLN A 93 -16.73 7.90 -8.46
N THR A 94 -16.49 8.28 -9.72
CA THR A 94 -16.80 7.45 -10.90
C THR A 94 -15.90 6.22 -10.98
N PHE A 95 -14.61 6.38 -10.66
CA PHE A 95 -13.62 5.31 -10.71
C PHE A 95 -13.41 4.63 -9.35
N CYS A 96 -14.23 4.97 -8.34
CA CYS A 96 -14.14 4.40 -7.01
C CYS A 96 -14.37 2.88 -7.08
N PRO A 97 -13.41 2.04 -6.64
CA PRO A 97 -13.53 0.59 -6.76
C PRO A 97 -14.71 0.01 -5.97
N ILE A 98 -15.05 -1.23 -6.29
CA ILE A 98 -15.93 -2.10 -5.52
C ILE A 98 -15.06 -3.22 -4.96
N LEU A 99 -15.15 -3.47 -3.66
CA LEU A 99 -14.50 -4.63 -3.06
C LEU A 99 -15.46 -5.82 -3.03
N MET A 100 -14.88 -7.00 -3.22
CA MET A 100 -15.54 -8.29 -3.06
C MET A 100 -14.76 -9.06 -2.00
N ILE A 101 -15.38 -9.29 -0.85
CA ILE A 101 -14.78 -9.96 0.30
C ILE A 101 -15.46 -11.30 0.56
N THR A 102 -14.84 -12.10 1.41
CA THR A 102 -15.46 -13.34 1.87
C THR A 102 -16.59 -13.06 2.86
N PRO A 103 -17.65 -13.90 2.92
CA PRO A 103 -18.69 -13.80 3.95
C PRO A 103 -18.18 -13.88 5.40
N LYS A 104 -16.95 -14.38 5.59
CA LYS A 104 -16.34 -14.65 6.88
C LYS A 104 -15.25 -13.64 7.23
N GLU A 105 -15.06 -12.57 6.46
CA GLU A 105 -14.09 -11.52 6.76
C GLU A 105 -14.21 -11.08 8.22
N CYS A 106 -13.10 -11.14 8.93
CA CYS A 106 -13.03 -10.95 10.37
C CYS A 106 -12.59 -9.54 10.77
N PHE A 107 -11.97 -8.79 9.85
CA PHE A 107 -11.57 -7.41 10.08
C PHE A 107 -12.38 -6.45 9.21
N PRO A 108 -13.12 -5.50 9.80
CA PRO A 108 -13.86 -4.52 9.02
C PRO A 108 -12.91 -3.51 8.36
N LEU A 109 -13.32 -3.02 7.17
CA LEU A 109 -12.73 -1.84 6.57
C LEU A 109 -13.15 -0.61 7.38
N LYS A 110 -12.18 0.12 7.96
CA LYS A 110 -12.42 1.26 8.84
C LYS A 110 -12.52 2.56 8.07
N ASP A 111 -11.58 2.79 7.16
CA ASP A 111 -11.46 4.03 6.42
C ASP A 111 -10.94 3.77 5.02
N ILE A 112 -11.24 4.70 4.12
CA ILE A 112 -10.57 4.81 2.84
C ILE A 112 -10.15 6.25 2.59
N VAL A 113 -9.05 6.42 1.86
CA VAL A 113 -8.57 7.73 1.42
C VAL A 113 -8.34 7.68 -0.09
N ALA A 114 -9.01 8.56 -0.83
CA ALA A 114 -8.84 8.65 -2.28
C ALA A 114 -7.96 9.85 -2.63
N ILE A 115 -6.91 9.63 -3.42
CA ILE A 115 -5.91 10.63 -3.74
C ILE A 115 -5.73 10.72 -5.26
N HIS A 116 -6.00 11.91 -5.80
CA HIS A 116 -5.75 12.22 -7.20
C HIS A 116 -4.29 12.65 -7.41
N HIS A 117 -3.60 12.03 -8.37
CA HIS A 117 -2.24 12.44 -8.69
C HIS A 117 -2.23 13.79 -9.43
N PRO A 118 -1.49 14.82 -8.96
CA PRO A 118 -1.69 16.19 -9.43
C PRO A 118 -1.34 16.46 -10.89
N SER A 119 -0.53 15.60 -11.51
CA SER A 119 -0.06 15.75 -12.89
C SER A 119 -0.23 14.51 -13.78
N LYS A 120 -0.91 13.47 -13.31
CA LYS A 120 -1.12 12.21 -14.05
C LYS A 120 -2.60 11.84 -13.95
N PRO A 121 -3.20 11.23 -14.98
CA PRO A 121 -4.57 10.74 -14.89
C PRO A 121 -4.61 9.42 -14.12
N LEU A 122 -4.24 9.51 -12.84
CA LEU A 122 -4.04 8.40 -11.92
C LEU A 122 -4.65 8.76 -10.57
N MET A 123 -5.31 7.79 -9.94
CA MET A 123 -5.87 7.91 -8.60
C MET A 123 -5.42 6.73 -7.75
N GLY A 124 -5.05 6.98 -6.50
CA GLY A 124 -4.84 5.97 -5.47
C GLY A 124 -6.05 5.89 -4.55
N TYR A 125 -6.48 4.69 -4.20
CA TYR A 125 -7.45 4.40 -3.16
C TYR A 125 -6.75 3.58 -2.10
N HIS A 126 -6.59 4.18 -0.92
CA HIS A 126 -5.91 3.60 0.23
C HIS A 126 -6.97 3.03 1.17
N LEU A 127 -6.87 1.76 1.49
CA LEU A 127 -7.82 1.01 2.31
C LEU A 127 -7.19 0.73 3.66
N PHE A 128 -7.92 0.97 4.75
CA PHE A 128 -7.42 0.74 6.11
C PHE A 128 -8.32 -0.23 6.84
N TRP A 129 -7.86 -1.48 6.95
CA TRP A 129 -8.53 -2.55 7.66
C TRP A 129 -8.23 -2.49 9.15
N GLU A 130 -9.12 -3.05 9.97
CA GLU A 130 -8.96 -3.01 11.43
C GLU A 130 -7.68 -3.66 11.92
N ASP A 131 -7.23 -4.75 11.30
CA ASP A 131 -6.05 -5.50 11.70
C ASP A 131 -5.48 -6.32 10.52
N ASP A 132 -4.38 -7.03 10.74
CA ASP A 132 -3.85 -8.10 9.85
C ASP A 132 -3.85 -9.42 10.63
N TYR A 133 -4.32 -10.50 10.02
CA TYR A 133 -4.33 -11.82 10.66
C TYR A 133 -2.91 -12.35 10.98
N ASP A 134 -1.85 -11.81 10.39
CA ASP A 134 -0.46 -12.10 10.75
C ASP A 134 0.06 -11.24 11.94
N PHE A 135 -0.63 -10.18 12.36
CA PHE A 135 -0.29 -9.40 13.56
C PHE A 135 -0.40 -10.27 14.85
N PRO A 136 0.48 -10.11 15.85
CA PRO A 136 1.49 -9.06 16.02
C PRO A 136 2.91 -9.43 15.59
N ASP A 137 3.07 -10.35 14.64
CA ASP A 137 4.41 -10.74 14.18
C ASP A 137 5.16 -9.57 13.53
N ASP A 138 4.45 -8.69 12.83
CA ASP A 138 4.96 -7.53 12.08
C ASP A 138 4.87 -6.19 12.83
N TYR A 139 4.17 -6.13 13.97
CA TYR A 139 3.88 -4.91 14.75
C TYR A 139 3.00 -3.87 14.02
N GLU A 140 2.17 -4.31 13.08
CA GLU A 140 1.32 -3.44 12.25
C GLU A 140 -0.18 -3.71 12.50
N PRO A 141 -0.79 -3.10 13.55
CA PRO A 141 -2.16 -3.40 13.99
C PRO A 141 -3.25 -2.76 13.09
N CYS A 142 -2.91 -2.40 11.86
CA CYS A 142 -3.84 -1.83 10.87
C CYS A 142 -3.24 -2.11 9.50
N ASP A 143 -3.91 -2.97 8.75
CA ASP A 143 -3.47 -3.29 7.41
C ASP A 143 -3.87 -2.17 6.42
N HIS A 144 -2.91 -1.72 5.64
CA HIS A 144 -3.05 -0.58 4.73
C HIS A 144 -2.89 -1.06 3.30
N GLU A 145 -3.96 -1.27 2.56
CA GLU A 145 -3.93 -1.74 1.17
C GLU A 145 -4.07 -0.61 0.14
N GLU A 146 -3.55 -0.81 -1.07
CA GLU A 146 -3.52 0.23 -2.12
C GLU A 146 -4.09 -0.29 -3.44
N ILE A 147 -4.98 0.51 -4.06
CA ILE A 147 -5.49 0.29 -5.41
C ILE A 147 -5.19 1.54 -6.23
N TRP A 148 -4.68 1.38 -7.45
CA TRP A 148 -4.46 2.49 -8.36
C TRP A 148 -5.25 2.33 -9.66
N ILE A 149 -5.91 3.40 -10.08
CA ILE A 149 -6.71 3.46 -11.31
C ILE A 149 -6.12 4.53 -12.23
N GLU A 150 -5.67 4.11 -13.41
CA GLU A 150 -5.33 5.03 -14.50
C GLU A 150 -6.52 5.18 -15.44
N TYR A 151 -6.67 6.36 -16.00
CA TYR A 151 -7.74 6.66 -16.94
C TYR A 151 -7.27 7.56 -18.08
N HIS A 152 -8.06 7.60 -19.15
CA HIS A 152 -7.82 8.53 -20.23
C HIS A 152 -8.54 9.87 -19.94
N PRO A 153 -7.85 11.02 -19.87
CA PRO A 153 -8.41 12.26 -19.32
C PRO A 153 -9.51 12.92 -20.17
N VAL A 154 -9.58 12.59 -21.46
CA VAL A 154 -10.59 13.12 -22.41
C VAL A 154 -11.83 12.23 -22.47
N THR A 155 -11.66 10.94 -22.76
CA THR A 155 -12.76 9.96 -22.85
C THR A 155 -13.26 9.47 -21.50
N GLU A 156 -12.49 9.69 -20.43
CA GLU A 156 -12.85 9.30 -19.05
C GLU A 156 -13.11 7.80 -18.91
N VAL A 157 -12.28 7.01 -19.58
CA VAL A 157 -12.31 5.54 -19.56
C VAL A 157 -11.11 5.01 -18.81
N VAL A 158 -11.30 3.99 -17.97
CA VAL A 158 -10.21 3.28 -17.27
C VAL A 158 -9.27 2.64 -18.29
N THR A 159 -7.97 2.88 -18.10
CA THR A 159 -6.90 2.35 -18.97
C THR A 159 -6.00 1.36 -18.26
N ASN A 160 -5.92 1.42 -16.93
CA ASN A 160 -5.14 0.48 -16.13
C ASN A 160 -5.76 0.33 -14.73
N VAL A 161 -5.67 -0.88 -14.18
CA VAL A 161 -6.07 -1.20 -12.82
C VAL A 161 -4.91 -1.94 -12.17
N MET A 162 -4.45 -1.39 -11.06
CA MET A 162 -3.36 -1.94 -10.26
C MET A 162 -3.78 -2.10 -8.81
N CYS A 163 -3.22 -3.07 -8.11
CA CYS A 163 -3.42 -3.22 -6.67
C CYS A 163 -2.16 -3.75 -5.98
N TRP A 164 -2.11 -3.51 -4.68
CA TRP A 164 -1.12 -4.11 -3.80
C TRP A 164 -1.47 -5.57 -3.48
N PHE A 165 -0.48 -6.45 -3.49
CA PHE A 165 -0.60 -7.83 -3.05
C PHE A 165 0.71 -8.25 -2.39
N HIS A 166 0.72 -8.38 -1.06
CA HIS A 166 1.86 -8.89 -0.28
C HIS A 166 3.24 -8.35 -0.73
N SER A 167 3.43 -7.04 -0.65
CA SER A 167 4.67 -6.36 -1.06
C SER A 167 4.87 -6.13 -2.57
N ARG A 168 3.82 -6.29 -3.38
CA ARG A 168 3.91 -6.26 -4.85
C ARG A 168 2.78 -5.45 -5.47
N VAL A 169 3.04 -4.94 -6.66
CA VAL A 169 2.00 -4.31 -7.50
C VAL A 169 1.59 -5.30 -8.58
N LEU A 170 0.31 -5.65 -8.60
CA LEU A 170 -0.32 -6.41 -9.68
C LEU A 170 -0.97 -5.47 -10.67
N SER A 171 -1.03 -5.87 -11.94
CA SER A 171 -1.83 -5.20 -12.99
C SER A 171 -2.49 -6.25 -13.89
N SER A 172 -3.65 -5.92 -14.47
CA SER A 172 -4.39 -6.86 -15.32
C SER A 172 -5.23 -6.16 -16.38
N GLU A 173 -5.03 -6.52 -17.64
CA GLU A 173 -5.92 -6.09 -18.75
C GLU A 173 -7.35 -6.61 -18.58
N ALA A 174 -7.53 -7.77 -17.95
CA ALA A 174 -8.85 -8.31 -17.66
C ALA A 174 -9.59 -7.43 -16.63
N ALA A 175 -8.88 -6.89 -15.64
CA ALA A 175 -9.45 -5.97 -14.67
C ALA A 175 -9.87 -4.63 -15.29
N VAL A 176 -9.16 -4.15 -16.32
CA VAL A 176 -9.60 -2.98 -17.11
C VAL A 176 -10.92 -3.25 -17.82
N LYS A 177 -11.04 -4.40 -18.49
CA LYS A 177 -12.29 -4.79 -19.18
C LYS A 177 -13.44 -4.98 -18.20
N GLU A 178 -13.17 -5.60 -17.06
CA GLU A 178 -14.14 -5.74 -15.97
C GLU A 178 -14.61 -4.35 -15.50
N ALA A 179 -13.69 -3.43 -15.20
CA ALA A 179 -14.05 -2.07 -14.80
C ALA A 179 -14.94 -1.37 -15.84
N GLN A 180 -14.58 -1.45 -17.12
CA GLN A 180 -15.36 -0.84 -18.21
C GLN A 180 -16.79 -1.41 -18.32
N ASN A 181 -16.95 -2.72 -18.10
CA ASN A 181 -18.26 -3.39 -18.07
C ASN A 181 -19.08 -3.05 -16.81
N HIS A 182 -18.41 -2.57 -15.76
CA HIS A 182 -18.99 -2.18 -14.48
C HIS A 182 -18.95 -0.67 -14.26
N GLN A 183 -19.36 0.10 -15.29
CA GLN A 183 -19.51 1.56 -15.20
C GLN A 183 -18.21 2.28 -14.84
N GLN A 184 -17.06 1.79 -15.33
CA GLN A 184 -15.72 2.28 -15.03
C GLN A 184 -15.23 2.02 -13.59
N ARG A 185 -15.92 1.17 -12.82
CA ARG A 185 -15.55 0.83 -11.44
C ARG A 185 -14.82 -0.51 -11.40
N ALA A 186 -13.55 -0.50 -11.00
CA ALA A 186 -12.79 -1.73 -10.83
C ALA A 186 -13.39 -2.60 -9.72
N ILE A 187 -13.39 -3.93 -9.92
CA ILE A 187 -13.79 -4.91 -8.91
C ILE A 187 -12.51 -5.56 -8.36
N ILE A 188 -12.33 -5.46 -7.06
CA ILE A 188 -11.15 -5.95 -6.35
C ILE A 188 -11.58 -7.02 -5.37
N ARG A 189 -10.92 -8.18 -5.40
CA ARG A 189 -11.19 -9.26 -4.45
C ARG A 189 -10.18 -9.18 -3.32
N ILE A 190 -10.62 -9.35 -2.08
CA ILE A 190 -9.79 -9.15 -0.90
C ILE A 190 -9.57 -10.49 -0.21
N GLU A 191 -8.32 -10.89 -0.05
CA GLU A 191 -7.95 -12.07 0.71
C GLU A 191 -8.39 -11.94 2.17
N TRP A 192 -8.99 -13.01 2.70
CA TRP A 192 -9.50 -13.02 4.07
C TRP A 192 -8.41 -12.74 5.09
N GLY A 193 -8.66 -11.77 5.99
CA GLY A 193 -7.83 -11.47 7.16
C GLY A 193 -6.44 -10.88 6.89
N LYS A 194 -5.84 -11.16 5.72
CA LYS A 194 -4.53 -10.63 5.28
C LYS A 194 -4.63 -9.53 4.21
N HIS A 195 -5.85 -9.31 3.72
CA HIS A 195 -6.30 -8.31 2.75
C HIS A 195 -5.51 -8.11 1.46
N GLY A 196 -4.66 -9.06 1.06
CA GLY A 196 -4.03 -9.06 -0.26
C GLY A 196 -5.07 -8.84 -1.37
N SER A 197 -4.90 -7.77 -2.15
CA SER A 197 -5.86 -7.40 -3.18
C SER A 197 -5.62 -8.17 -4.48
N LEU A 198 -6.69 -8.69 -5.08
CA LEU A 198 -6.66 -9.54 -6.26
C LEU A 198 -7.50 -8.93 -7.39
N LEU A 199 -6.95 -9.00 -8.60
CA LEU A 199 -7.56 -8.47 -9.82
C LEU A 199 -8.34 -9.55 -10.59
N CYS A 200 -9.19 -9.14 -11.53
CA CYS A 200 -9.83 -10.07 -12.46
C CYS A 200 -8.79 -10.96 -13.16
N GLY A 201 -9.02 -12.28 -13.13
CA GLY A 201 -8.12 -13.28 -13.71
C GLY A 201 -6.92 -13.68 -12.84
N TRP A 202 -6.92 -13.29 -11.56
CA TRP A 202 -5.86 -13.58 -10.60
C TRP A 202 -5.47 -15.07 -10.55
N GLU A 203 -6.40 -15.99 -10.82
CA GLU A 203 -6.18 -17.44 -10.78
C GLU A 203 -5.05 -17.90 -11.72
N LYS A 204 -4.77 -17.12 -12.77
CA LYS A 204 -3.73 -17.39 -13.76
C LYS A 204 -2.56 -16.41 -13.68
N MET A 205 -2.63 -15.44 -12.78
CA MET A 205 -1.58 -14.46 -12.58
C MET A 205 -0.42 -15.05 -11.78
N LYS A 206 0.77 -14.52 -12.03
CA LYS A 206 1.97 -14.84 -11.27
C LYS A 206 2.39 -13.63 -10.48
N GLU A 207 2.84 -13.86 -9.25
CA GLU A 207 3.50 -12.85 -8.44
C GLU A 207 4.78 -12.38 -9.17
N PRO A 208 4.98 -11.07 -9.41
CA PRO A 208 6.04 -10.57 -10.29
C PRO A 208 7.48 -10.95 -9.91
N LEU A 209 7.80 -11.11 -8.62
CA LEU A 209 9.16 -11.35 -8.15
C LEU A 209 9.56 -12.83 -8.10
N THR A 210 8.66 -13.69 -7.63
CA THR A 210 8.91 -15.13 -7.45
C THR A 210 8.41 -15.96 -8.63
N GLY A 211 7.45 -15.43 -9.40
CA GLY A 211 6.78 -16.15 -10.49
C GLY A 211 5.80 -17.22 -10.01
N ILE A 212 5.50 -17.28 -8.71
CA ILE A 212 4.51 -18.20 -8.11
C ILE A 212 3.11 -17.81 -8.60
N LEU A 213 2.29 -18.80 -8.95
CA LEU A 213 0.89 -18.55 -9.30
C LEU A 213 0.12 -18.06 -8.07
N LEU A 214 -0.70 -17.02 -8.23
CA LEU A 214 -1.49 -16.49 -7.11
C LEU A 214 -2.48 -17.54 -6.57
N SER A 215 -2.96 -18.46 -7.41
CA SER A 215 -3.75 -19.61 -6.98
C SER A 215 -3.03 -20.55 -6.01
N ASP A 216 -1.71 -20.71 -6.18
CA ASP A 216 -0.91 -21.55 -5.29
C ASP A 216 -0.53 -20.77 -4.02
N TRP A 217 -0.25 -19.48 -4.16
CA TRP A 217 -0.07 -18.58 -3.02
C TRP A 217 -1.28 -18.55 -2.08
N LEU A 218 -2.50 -18.43 -2.63
CA LEU A 218 -3.72 -18.44 -1.81
C LEU A 218 -3.98 -19.80 -1.16
N LYS A 219 -3.60 -20.93 -1.79
CA LYS A 219 -3.68 -22.24 -1.14
C LYS A 219 -2.78 -22.31 0.07
N GLU A 220 -1.54 -21.83 -0.05
CA GLU A 220 -0.59 -21.77 1.06
C GLU A 220 -1.08 -20.84 2.17
N SER A 221 -1.56 -19.66 1.80
CA SER A 221 -2.10 -18.68 2.74
C SER A 221 -3.33 -19.22 3.46
N TYR A 222 -4.25 -19.88 2.75
CA TYR A 222 -5.38 -20.61 3.33
C TYR A 222 -4.94 -21.65 4.36
N GLN A 223 -3.94 -22.49 4.05
CA GLN A 223 -3.44 -23.48 5.03
C GLN A 223 -2.88 -22.79 6.28
N LEU A 224 -2.12 -21.72 6.10
CA LEU A 224 -1.55 -20.94 7.19
C LEU A 224 -2.64 -20.36 8.09
N VAL A 225 -3.59 -19.62 7.52
CA VAL A 225 -4.64 -18.96 8.31
C VAL A 225 -5.65 -19.95 8.89
N LYS A 226 -5.90 -21.08 8.21
CA LYS A 226 -6.71 -22.18 8.77
C LYS A 226 -6.08 -22.79 10.02
N SER A 227 -4.75 -22.74 10.13
CA SER A 227 -3.99 -23.19 11.30
C SER A 227 -3.77 -22.09 12.38
N GLY A 228 -4.39 -20.92 12.21
CA GLY A 228 -4.32 -19.80 13.16
C GLY A 228 -3.31 -18.69 12.82
N GLY A 229 -2.71 -18.76 11.62
CA GLY A 229 -1.78 -17.74 11.15
C GLY A 229 -0.46 -17.75 11.92
N ARG A 230 0.25 -16.62 11.92
CA ARG A 230 1.47 -16.44 12.72
C ARG A 230 1.16 -16.22 14.19
N LEU A 231 1.97 -16.73 15.10
CA LEU A 231 1.79 -16.57 16.56
C LEU A 231 0.34 -16.87 17.04
N PRO A 232 -0.23 -18.05 16.73
CA PRO A 232 -1.66 -18.35 16.98
C PRO A 232 -2.06 -18.28 18.46
N ASP A 233 -1.12 -18.56 19.37
CA ASP A 233 -1.34 -18.53 20.82
C ASP A 233 -1.09 -17.14 21.45
N HIS A 234 -0.81 -16.11 20.65
CA HIS A 234 -0.51 -14.78 21.17
C HIS A 234 -1.73 -14.18 21.90
N PRO A 235 -1.56 -13.57 23.09
CA PRO A 235 -2.68 -13.06 23.89
C PRO A 235 -3.62 -12.07 23.18
N LEU A 236 -3.12 -11.33 22.18
CA LEU A 236 -3.92 -10.38 21.39
C LEU A 236 -4.95 -11.10 20.49
N LYS A 237 -4.62 -12.30 19.98
CA LYS A 237 -5.50 -13.09 19.10
C LYS A 237 -6.65 -13.79 19.83
N ARG A 238 -6.73 -13.70 21.16
CA ARG A 238 -7.78 -14.38 21.96
C ARG A 238 -9.21 -14.01 21.59
N TYR A 239 -9.39 -12.87 20.91
CA TYR A 239 -10.68 -12.36 20.45
C TYR A 239 -10.91 -12.54 18.95
N TRP A 240 -9.92 -13.07 18.23
CA TRP A 240 -10.02 -13.33 16.80
C TRP A 240 -10.55 -14.74 16.54
N PRO A 241 -11.00 -15.04 15.31
CA PRO A 241 -11.18 -16.42 14.89
C PRO A 241 -9.89 -17.22 15.11
N LYS A 242 -10.02 -18.47 15.56
CA LYS A 242 -8.86 -19.37 15.75
C LYS A 242 -8.17 -19.77 14.44
N GLY A 243 -8.86 -19.54 13.33
CA GLY A 243 -8.41 -19.78 11.97
C GLY A 243 -9.58 -19.55 11.03
N PHE A 244 -9.31 -19.61 9.73
CA PHE A 244 -10.39 -19.61 8.75
C PHE A 244 -11.25 -20.87 8.88
N GLU A 245 -12.55 -20.70 9.09
CA GLU A 245 -13.52 -21.79 9.13
C GLU A 245 -14.09 -22.03 7.73
N GLY A 246 -13.84 -23.19 7.14
CA GLY A 246 -14.34 -23.53 5.80
C GLY A 246 -13.34 -24.35 4.99
N ASP A 247 -13.67 -24.58 3.72
CA ASP A 247 -12.73 -25.11 2.74
C ASP A 247 -12.06 -24.01 1.90
N LEU A 248 -11.30 -24.39 0.87
CA LEU A 248 -10.63 -23.43 -0.01
C LEU A 248 -11.62 -22.68 -0.91
N ASP A 249 -12.74 -23.30 -1.27
CA ASP A 249 -13.77 -22.68 -2.09
C ASP A 249 -14.44 -21.58 -1.27
N ASP A 250 -14.73 -21.83 0.01
CA ASP A 250 -15.17 -20.80 0.96
C ASP A 250 -14.15 -19.65 1.10
N TYR A 251 -12.84 -19.97 1.16
CA TYR A 251 -11.76 -18.97 1.32
C TYR A 251 -11.63 -18.02 0.12
N THR A 252 -12.05 -18.50 -1.05
CA THR A 252 -12.02 -17.75 -2.31
C THR A 252 -13.43 -17.35 -2.78
N ASP A 253 -14.43 -17.47 -1.90
CA ASP A 253 -15.79 -17.01 -2.16
C ASP A 253 -15.90 -15.50 -1.94
N TYR A 254 -15.58 -14.72 -2.98
CA TYR A 254 -15.71 -13.26 -2.95
C TYR A 254 -17.15 -12.81 -3.25
N SER A 255 -18.14 -13.33 -2.51
CA SER A 255 -19.55 -13.09 -2.76
C SER A 255 -20.11 -11.83 -2.08
N VAL A 256 -19.41 -11.28 -1.08
CA VAL A 256 -19.89 -10.11 -0.33
C VAL A 256 -19.33 -8.83 -0.93
N LYS A 257 -20.23 -7.95 -1.37
CA LYS A 257 -19.87 -6.64 -1.91
C LYS A 257 -19.68 -5.62 -0.80
N VAL A 258 -18.57 -4.87 -0.84
CA VAL A 258 -18.36 -3.64 -0.07
C VAL A 258 -18.14 -2.49 -1.06
N ASP A 259 -19.03 -1.50 -1.03
CA ASP A 259 -18.99 -0.37 -1.95
C ASP A 259 -18.18 0.78 -1.33
N LEU A 260 -16.98 1.03 -1.86
CA LEU A 260 -16.10 2.08 -1.33
C LEU A 260 -16.70 3.49 -1.50
N LEU A 261 -17.61 3.67 -2.44
CA LEU A 261 -18.24 4.97 -2.62
C LEU A 261 -19.06 5.38 -1.39
N ASP A 262 -19.66 4.42 -0.69
CA ASP A 262 -20.46 4.67 0.51
C ASP A 262 -19.58 5.30 1.61
N TYR A 263 -18.35 4.79 1.78
CA TYR A 263 -17.37 5.34 2.71
C TYR A 263 -16.91 6.75 2.32
N LEU A 264 -16.66 7.02 1.03
CA LEU A 264 -16.30 8.37 0.57
C LEU A 264 -17.46 9.37 0.68
N ILE A 265 -18.71 8.90 0.64
CA ILE A 265 -19.89 9.75 0.84
C ILE A 265 -20.03 10.10 2.32
N GLU A 266 -19.87 9.12 3.22
CA GLU A 266 -19.98 9.32 4.66
C GLU A 266 -18.81 10.15 5.21
N LYS A 267 -17.59 9.79 4.80
CA LYS A 267 -16.34 10.44 5.24
C LYS A 267 -15.51 10.81 3.99
N PRO A 268 -15.68 12.03 3.45
CA PRO A 268 -15.09 12.44 2.17
C PRO A 268 -13.58 12.74 2.27
N LEU A 269 -12.78 11.72 2.55
CA LEU A 269 -11.32 11.77 2.58
C LEU A 269 -10.77 11.72 1.15
N MET A 270 -10.91 12.83 0.42
CA MET A 270 -10.46 12.99 -0.95
C MET A 270 -9.43 14.12 -1.06
N PHE A 271 -8.27 13.84 -1.64
CA PHE A 271 -7.17 14.80 -1.75
C PHE A 271 -6.52 14.81 -3.13
N LYS A 272 -5.73 15.85 -3.41
CA LYS A 272 -4.86 15.93 -4.59
C LYS A 272 -3.45 16.34 -4.19
N THR A 273 -2.51 15.41 -4.30
CA THR A 273 -1.13 15.59 -3.86
C THR A 273 -0.23 14.51 -4.44
N LYS A 274 1.08 14.73 -4.48
CA LYS A 274 2.07 13.66 -4.70
C LYS A 274 2.43 12.93 -3.41
N TRP A 275 2.16 13.54 -2.25
CA TRP A 275 2.63 13.11 -0.93
C TRP A 275 1.49 12.43 -0.17
N VAL A 276 1.26 11.19 -0.55
CA VAL A 276 0.18 10.33 -0.06
C VAL A 276 0.32 10.07 1.43
N ASN A 277 1.49 9.60 1.89
CA ASN A 277 1.70 9.27 3.30
C ASN A 277 1.55 10.52 4.18
N ALA A 278 2.04 11.67 3.69
CA ALA A 278 1.92 12.93 4.40
C ALA A 278 0.46 13.33 4.61
N VAL A 279 -0.39 13.27 3.58
CA VAL A 279 -1.80 13.66 3.72
C VAL A 279 -2.61 12.65 4.54
N ILE A 280 -2.31 11.35 4.41
CA ILE A 280 -2.94 10.31 5.24
C ILE A 280 -2.64 10.56 6.71
N PHE A 281 -1.36 10.76 7.05
CA PHE A 281 -0.89 10.95 8.42
C PHE A 281 -1.40 12.24 9.07
N THR A 282 -1.46 13.35 8.31
CA THR A 282 -1.70 14.68 8.90
C THR A 282 -3.12 15.20 8.73
N HIS A 283 -3.87 14.73 7.74
CA HIS A 283 -5.19 15.27 7.38
C HIS A 283 -6.30 14.22 7.30
N SER A 284 -5.99 12.92 7.37
CA SER A 284 -6.97 11.86 7.05
C SER A 284 -7.28 10.95 8.24
N LEU A 285 -6.26 10.30 8.80
CA LEU A 285 -6.44 9.28 9.83
C LEU A 285 -6.06 9.81 11.21
N HIS A 286 -6.73 9.29 12.25
CA HIS A 286 -6.43 9.58 13.65
C HIS A 286 -5.68 8.43 14.35
N TYR A 287 -5.27 7.42 13.60
CA TYR A 287 -4.55 6.24 14.08
C TYR A 287 -3.36 5.95 13.17
N ASN A 288 -2.41 5.14 13.65
CA ASN A 288 -1.22 4.79 12.90
C ASN A 288 -1.53 3.80 11.77
N PHE A 289 -0.75 3.86 10.69
CA PHE A 289 -0.81 2.95 9.55
C PHE A 289 0.62 2.62 9.08
N HIS A 290 0.80 1.58 8.27
CA HIS A 290 2.09 1.30 7.63
C HIS A 290 2.29 2.18 6.37
N PRO A 291 3.33 3.04 6.30
CA PRO A 291 3.56 3.86 5.12
C PRO A 291 4.04 3.00 3.94
N LYS A 292 3.43 3.19 2.77
CA LYS A 292 3.80 2.48 1.52
C LYS A 292 4.48 3.44 0.54
N MET A 293 4.93 2.95 -0.62
CA MET A 293 5.68 3.78 -1.58
C MET A 293 4.82 4.79 -2.36
N GLU A 294 3.58 5.07 -1.92
CA GLU A 294 2.65 6.10 -2.42
C GLU A 294 2.08 5.86 -3.84
N TRP A 295 2.96 5.67 -4.83
CA TRP A 295 2.60 5.57 -6.25
C TRP A 295 3.27 4.36 -6.91
N PRO A 296 2.60 3.70 -7.88
CA PRO A 296 3.02 2.41 -8.42
C PRO A 296 4.42 2.40 -9.03
N GLU A 297 4.85 3.53 -9.62
CA GLU A 297 6.19 3.68 -10.22
C GLU A 297 7.34 3.50 -9.24
N ARG A 298 7.15 3.83 -7.96
CA ARG A 298 8.19 3.64 -6.94
C ARG A 298 8.43 2.16 -6.63
N PHE A 299 7.49 1.27 -6.97
CA PHE A 299 7.66 -0.18 -6.83
C PHE A 299 8.32 -0.79 -8.06
N VAL A 300 8.02 -0.32 -9.28
CA VAL A 300 8.62 -0.87 -10.52
C VAL A 300 10.13 -0.67 -10.53
N HIS A 301 10.62 0.49 -10.08
CA HIS A 301 12.06 0.75 -9.96
C HIS A 301 12.78 -0.10 -8.89
N SER A 302 12.07 -0.83 -8.05
CA SER A 302 12.67 -1.76 -7.09
C SER A 302 12.99 -3.14 -7.68
N LEU A 303 12.48 -3.42 -8.89
CA LEU A 303 12.63 -4.69 -9.60
C LEU A 303 13.79 -4.70 -10.61
N GLU A 304 14.39 -3.53 -10.89
CA GLU A 304 15.55 -3.31 -11.77
C GLU A 304 16.87 -3.27 -10.97
#